data_AF-A0ABD3VUE7-F1
#
_entry.id   AF-A0ABD3VUE7-F1
#
_cell.length_a   1.000
_cell.length_b   1.000
_cell.length_c   1.000
_cell.angle_alpha   90.00
_cell.angle_beta   90.00
_cell.angle_gamma   90.00
#
_symmetry.space_group_name_H-M   'P 1'
#
loop_
_entity.id
_entity.type
_entity.pdbx_description
1 polymer ?
#
loop_
_entity_poly.entity_id
_entity_poly.type
_entity_poly.pdbx_seq_one_letter_code
_entity_poly.pdbx_strand_id
1 'polypeptide(L)'
;MKLYKIPKVVADGVSNGKGACAVTCDTKSTSAQKVTMKPQADNHDKNKCSKHTSAKKMKPSPLTNKGLAIYERLISKETVAYALFLTSVIPVFEASNVQLQGNFPQIHVLQDCLMNLFKDLVCRFIKPAVIVRTHDITALDFNEENIMEKEDLNIGTECAETVEALSIRQREMFYSAVKRYFINACTYMQKKFPLKDEVLTHARVANISLRIEVTFADIRFFLKKCSMLLLKKRW
;
A
#
# COMPACT_ATOMS: atom_id res chain seq x y z
N MET A 1 -9.02 31.61 29.12
CA MET A 1 -7.98 30.66 28.68
C MET A 1 -8.09 29.41 29.54
N LYS A 2 -8.44 28.25 28.96
CA LYS A 2 -8.46 26.96 29.66
C LYS A 2 -7.07 26.34 29.57
N LEU A 3 -6.40 26.20 30.72
CA LEU A 3 -5.13 25.49 30.86
C LEU A 3 -5.41 23.98 30.77
N TYR A 4 -4.86 23.31 29.75
CA TYR A 4 -4.88 21.85 29.67
C TYR A 4 -3.79 21.28 30.60
N LYS A 5 -4.19 20.38 31.51
CA LYS A 5 -3.30 19.61 32.39
C LYS A 5 -2.75 18.40 31.64
N ILE A 6 -1.43 18.20 31.71
CA ILE A 6 -0.70 17.03 31.22
C ILE A 6 -0.82 15.90 32.28
N PRO A 7 -1.15 14.64 31.91
CA PRO A 7 -1.10 13.52 32.86
C PRO A 7 0.33 13.09 33.16
N LYS A 8 0.62 12.84 34.45
CA LYS A 8 1.91 12.32 34.93
C LYS A 8 2.06 10.83 34.58
N VAL A 9 3.23 10.49 34.04
CA VAL A 9 3.74 9.12 33.93
C VAL A 9 4.17 8.66 35.32
N VAL A 10 3.72 7.47 35.74
CA VAL A 10 4.25 6.76 36.91
C VAL A 10 5.12 5.62 36.40
N ALA A 11 6.39 5.65 36.78
CA ALA A 11 7.34 4.56 36.66
C ALA A 11 7.41 3.83 38.01
N ASP A 12 7.51 2.51 37.96
CA ASP A 12 8.16 1.56 38.89
C ASP A 12 7.96 0.17 38.23
N GLY A 13 8.87 -0.79 38.13
CA GLY A 13 10.17 -1.00 38.76
C GLY A 13 10.36 -2.51 39.01
N VAL A 14 11.04 -3.20 38.08
CA VAL A 14 11.99 -4.33 38.27
C VAL A 14 11.59 -5.61 39.05
N SER A 15 11.64 -6.80 38.41
CA SER A 15 12.67 -7.86 38.66
C SER A 15 12.33 -9.28 38.15
N ASN A 16 13.29 -9.84 37.39
CA ASN A 16 13.82 -11.22 37.32
C ASN A 16 12.93 -12.50 37.25
N GLY A 17 13.25 -13.33 36.24
CA GLY A 17 13.83 -14.67 36.51
C GLY A 17 13.24 -15.92 35.83
N LYS A 18 13.98 -16.47 34.85
CA LYS A 18 14.24 -17.89 34.52
C LYS A 18 13.07 -18.90 34.34
N GLY A 19 13.11 -19.69 33.25
CA GLY A 19 12.59 -21.07 33.26
C GLY A 19 12.14 -21.62 31.90
N ALA A 20 12.61 -22.81 31.54
CA ALA A 20 12.51 -23.49 30.24
C ALA A 20 11.19 -24.28 29.97
N CYS A 21 11.14 -24.86 28.74
CA CYS A 21 10.35 -26.03 28.26
C CYS A 21 8.85 -25.79 27.94
N ALA A 22 8.40 -25.90 26.69
CA ALA A 22 8.25 -27.06 25.77
C ALA A 22 6.86 -27.73 25.86
N VAL A 23 6.24 -28.00 24.68
CA VAL A 23 5.31 -29.15 24.39
C VAL A 23 3.89 -29.01 25.04
N THR A 24 2.70 -29.19 24.45
CA THR A 24 2.16 -29.80 23.21
C THR A 24 0.61 -29.62 23.14
N CYS A 25 0.06 -29.79 21.93
CA CYS A 25 -1.21 -30.46 21.53
C CYS A 25 -2.60 -30.11 22.12
N ASP A 26 -3.50 -29.76 21.19
CA ASP A 26 -4.84 -30.33 20.91
C ASP A 26 -5.80 -30.72 22.07
N THR A 27 -7.05 -30.23 22.05
CA THR A 27 -8.21 -30.81 21.31
C THR A 27 -9.57 -30.35 21.90
N LYS A 28 -10.50 -29.97 21.01
CA LYS A 28 -11.97 -30.22 21.01
C LYS A 28 -12.92 -29.82 22.17
N SER A 29 -13.90 -29.00 21.76
CA SER A 29 -15.36 -29.29 21.74
C SER A 29 -16.31 -28.82 22.86
N THR A 30 -17.27 -27.99 22.40
CA THR A 30 -18.74 -28.08 22.57
C THR A 30 -19.39 -27.61 23.88
N SER A 31 -20.29 -26.62 23.77
CA SER A 31 -21.64 -26.72 24.36
C SER A 31 -22.63 -25.79 23.67
N ALA A 32 -23.78 -26.36 23.30
CA ALA A 32 -24.98 -25.70 22.82
C ALA A 32 -25.96 -25.53 23.99
N GLN A 33 -26.84 -24.52 23.92
CA GLN A 33 -28.09 -24.52 24.68
C GLN A 33 -29.28 -24.17 23.77
N LYS A 34 -30.37 -24.86 24.11
CA LYS A 34 -31.59 -25.16 23.37
C LYS A 34 -32.77 -24.59 24.16
N VAL A 35 -33.77 -24.01 23.50
CA VAL A 35 -35.12 -23.90 24.06
C VAL A 35 -36.16 -24.17 22.95
N THR A 36 -37.18 -24.96 23.29
CA THR A 36 -38.30 -25.46 22.48
C THR A 36 -39.57 -25.30 23.32
N MET A 37 -40.73 -24.95 22.74
CA MET A 37 -42.10 -25.56 22.89
C MET A 37 -43.04 -24.84 21.88
N LYS A 38 -43.70 -25.41 20.84
CA LYS A 38 -44.81 -26.41 20.66
C LYS A 38 -46.24 -25.80 20.70
N PRO A 39 -47.33 -26.45 20.20
CA PRO A 39 -47.87 -26.41 18.81
C PRO A 39 -49.40 -26.17 18.70
N GLN A 40 -49.99 -26.16 17.49
CA GLN A 40 -51.38 -26.61 17.24
C GLN A 40 -51.63 -26.95 15.75
N ALA A 41 -52.54 -27.91 15.51
CA ALA A 41 -52.77 -28.65 14.27
C ALA A 41 -54.14 -28.34 13.64
N ASP A 42 -54.31 -28.61 12.33
CA ASP A 42 -55.49 -29.30 11.79
C ASP A 42 -55.30 -29.73 10.31
N ASN A 43 -55.89 -30.90 9.99
CA ASN A 43 -55.90 -31.60 8.70
C ASN A 43 -57.29 -31.45 8.04
N HIS A 44 -57.38 -31.37 6.70
CA HIS A 44 -58.12 -32.36 5.85
C HIS A 44 -58.19 -32.03 4.34
N ASP A 45 -58.07 -33.12 3.57
CA ASP A 45 -58.65 -33.49 2.26
C ASP A 45 -58.33 -32.82 0.89
N LYS A 46 -57.71 -33.66 0.05
CA LYS A 46 -57.96 -34.02 -1.38
C LYS A 46 -58.62 -33.00 -2.33
N ASN A 47 -57.92 -32.68 -3.43
CA ASN A 47 -58.43 -32.98 -4.79
C ASN A 47 -57.36 -32.90 -5.90
N LYS A 48 -57.58 -33.69 -6.95
CA LYS A 48 -56.71 -33.99 -8.09
C LYS A 48 -57.21 -33.24 -9.33
N CYS A 49 -56.37 -32.52 -10.08
CA CYS A 49 -56.56 -32.33 -11.53
C CYS A 49 -55.31 -31.77 -12.23
N SER A 50 -54.99 -32.34 -13.39
CA SER A 50 -53.87 -32.01 -14.28
C SER A 50 -54.33 -31.05 -15.38
N LYS A 51 -53.49 -30.09 -15.79
CA LYS A 51 -53.01 -29.89 -17.18
C LYS A 51 -52.30 -28.53 -17.38
N HIS A 52 -51.10 -28.63 -17.95
CA HIS A 52 -50.36 -27.71 -18.84
C HIS A 52 -50.40 -26.18 -18.59
N THR A 53 -49.22 -25.56 -18.41
CA THR A 53 -48.48 -24.89 -19.50
C THR A 53 -47.19 -24.19 -19.01
N SER A 54 -46.11 -24.43 -19.77
CA SER A 54 -45.02 -23.48 -20.06
C SER A 54 -44.05 -23.05 -18.95
N ALA A 55 -43.05 -23.91 -18.74
CA ALA A 55 -41.73 -23.49 -18.26
C ALA A 55 -41.09 -22.51 -19.27
N LYS A 56 -41.15 -21.20 -18.97
CA LYS A 56 -40.34 -20.20 -19.66
C LYS A 56 -38.89 -20.37 -19.17
N LYS A 57 -38.13 -21.25 -19.85
CA LYS A 57 -36.67 -21.30 -19.75
C LYS A 57 -36.14 -19.91 -20.08
N MET A 58 -35.70 -19.18 -19.06
CA MET A 58 -34.97 -17.94 -19.22
C MET A 58 -33.63 -18.30 -19.86
N LYS A 59 -33.54 -18.20 -21.18
CA LYS A 59 -32.28 -18.37 -21.90
C LYS A 59 -31.34 -17.25 -21.43
N PRO A 60 -30.10 -17.55 -20.99
CA PRO A 60 -29.14 -16.49 -20.75
C PRO A 60 -28.91 -15.77 -22.08
N SER A 61 -29.15 -14.46 -22.09
CA SER A 61 -28.83 -13.60 -23.23
C SER A 61 -27.36 -13.82 -23.60
N PRO A 62 -27.03 -14.02 -24.89
CA PRO A 62 -25.65 -14.16 -25.30
C PRO A 62 -24.96 -12.84 -24.99
N LEU A 63 -24.06 -12.81 -24.01
CA LEU A 63 -23.02 -11.79 -24.02
C LEU A 63 -22.38 -11.90 -25.39
N THR A 64 -22.53 -10.85 -26.21
CA THR A 64 -21.87 -10.66 -27.50
C THR A 64 -20.48 -11.27 -27.45
N ASN A 65 -20.04 -12.09 -28.43
CA ASN A 65 -18.77 -12.88 -28.38
C ASN A 65 -17.55 -12.13 -27.78
N LYS A 66 -17.50 -10.81 -27.93
CA LYS A 66 -16.51 -9.91 -27.29
C LYS A 66 -16.56 -9.90 -25.75
N GLY A 67 -17.75 -9.92 -25.15
CA GLY A 67 -17.96 -9.95 -23.70
C GLY A 67 -17.46 -11.24 -23.04
N LEU A 68 -17.68 -12.39 -23.69
CA LEU A 68 -17.10 -13.67 -23.25
C LEU A 68 -15.57 -13.65 -23.33
N ALA A 69 -15.00 -13.15 -24.43
CA ALA A 69 -13.56 -13.03 -24.60
C ALA A 69 -12.90 -12.07 -23.57
N ILE A 70 -13.61 -10.99 -23.17
CA ILE A 70 -13.14 -10.09 -22.10
C ILE A 70 -13.19 -10.82 -20.76
N TYR A 71 -14.30 -11.50 -20.45
CA TYR A 71 -14.46 -12.25 -19.20
C TYR A 71 -13.38 -13.33 -19.04
N GLU A 72 -13.13 -14.11 -20.09
CA GLU A 72 -12.04 -15.12 -20.11
C GLU A 72 -10.67 -14.48 -19.86
N ARG A 73 -10.41 -13.31 -20.44
CA ARG A 73 -9.15 -12.59 -20.22
C ARG A 73 -9.02 -12.01 -18.82
N LEU A 74 -10.11 -11.52 -18.23
CA LEU A 74 -10.11 -10.98 -16.87
C LEU A 74 -9.88 -12.07 -15.82
N ILE A 75 -10.31 -13.31 -16.09
CA ILE A 75 -10.13 -14.46 -15.19
C ILE A 75 -8.81 -15.20 -15.45
N SER A 76 -8.11 -14.88 -16.55
CA SER A 76 -6.81 -15.47 -16.82
C SER A 76 -5.84 -15.24 -15.66
N LYS A 77 -5.04 -16.27 -15.34
CA LYS A 77 -4.04 -16.21 -14.26
C LYS A 77 -3.06 -15.06 -14.44
N GLU A 78 -2.79 -14.66 -15.68
CA GLU A 78 -1.93 -13.52 -16.01
C GLU A 78 -2.54 -12.19 -15.55
N THR A 79 -3.82 -11.94 -15.85
CA THR A 79 -4.51 -10.73 -15.37
C THR A 79 -4.60 -10.70 -13.84
N VAL A 80 -4.85 -11.87 -13.21
CA VAL A 80 -4.86 -11.98 -11.76
C VAL A 80 -3.49 -11.65 -11.16
N ALA A 81 -2.39 -12.13 -11.76
CA ALA A 81 -1.04 -11.79 -11.33
C ALA A 81 -0.77 -10.28 -11.40
N TYR A 82 -1.16 -9.61 -12.50
CA TYR A 82 -1.05 -8.15 -12.60
C TYR A 82 -1.91 -7.41 -11.57
N ALA A 83 -3.13 -7.88 -11.33
CA ALA A 83 -4.01 -7.28 -10.32
C ALA A 83 -3.41 -7.41 -8.92
N LEU A 84 -2.88 -8.59 -8.56
CA LEU A 84 -2.23 -8.83 -7.27
C LEU A 84 -0.95 -7.99 -7.11
N PHE A 85 -0.16 -7.85 -8.18
CA PHE A 85 0.98 -6.93 -8.19
C PHE A 85 0.55 -5.49 -7.90
N LEU A 86 -0.52 -5.03 -8.56
CA LEU A 86 -1.06 -3.69 -8.32
C LEU A 86 -1.56 -3.52 -6.87
N THR A 87 -2.24 -4.52 -6.33
CA THR A 87 -2.66 -4.54 -4.91
C THR A 87 -1.47 -4.42 -3.96
N SER A 88 -0.31 -4.98 -4.30
CA SER A 88 0.93 -4.88 -3.52
C SER A 88 1.63 -3.51 -3.64
N VAL A 89 1.58 -2.88 -4.82
CA VAL A 89 2.32 -1.64 -5.09
C VAL A 89 1.52 -0.37 -4.80
N ILE A 90 0.19 -0.39 -4.97
CA ILE A 90 -0.67 0.78 -4.73
C ILE A 90 -0.51 1.33 -3.28
N PRO A 91 -0.47 0.48 -2.23
CA PRO A 91 -0.30 0.97 -0.86
C PRO A 91 0.97 1.80 -0.62
N VAL A 92 2.01 1.62 -1.45
CA VAL A 92 3.25 2.43 -1.38
C VAL A 92 2.95 3.91 -1.64
N PHE A 93 2.01 4.19 -2.55
CA PHE A 93 1.61 5.55 -2.89
C PHE A 93 0.66 6.15 -1.87
N GLU A 94 -0.05 5.34 -1.09
CA GLU A 94 -1.14 5.78 -0.22
C GLU A 94 -0.66 6.80 0.82
N ALA A 95 0.44 6.51 1.51
CA ALA A 95 0.99 7.40 2.55
C ALA A 95 1.32 8.79 1.98
N SER A 96 1.87 8.84 0.78
CA SER A 96 2.21 10.10 0.12
C SER A 96 1.00 10.80 -0.47
N ASN A 97 0.07 10.04 -1.06
CA ASN A 97 -1.19 10.58 -1.60
C ASN A 97 -2.02 11.24 -0.51
N VAL A 98 -2.15 10.61 0.67
CA VAL A 98 -2.88 11.17 1.80
C VAL A 98 -2.28 12.52 2.23
N GLN A 99 -0.95 12.65 2.24
CA GLN A 99 -0.31 13.93 2.56
C GLN A 99 -0.51 14.98 1.46
N LEU A 100 -0.34 14.60 0.19
CA LEU A 100 -0.48 15.50 -0.95
C LEU A 100 -1.93 15.97 -1.16
N GLN A 101 -2.90 15.14 -0.79
CA GLN A 101 -4.33 15.43 -0.87
C GLN A 101 -4.89 16.03 0.42
N GLY A 102 -4.02 16.34 1.39
CA GLY A 102 -4.41 16.99 2.63
C GLY A 102 -5.01 18.38 2.39
N ASN A 103 -5.96 18.76 3.23
CA ASN A 103 -6.63 20.08 3.15
C ASN A 103 -5.68 21.26 3.45
N PHE A 104 -4.55 21.01 4.12
CA PHE A 104 -3.62 22.05 4.54
C PHE A 104 -2.29 21.91 3.80
N PRO A 105 -1.67 23.03 3.36
CA PRO A 105 -0.37 22.97 2.71
C PRO A 105 0.73 22.59 3.71
N GLN A 106 1.29 21.38 3.58
CA GLN A 106 2.34 20.85 4.46
C GLN A 106 3.72 20.86 3.79
N ILE A 107 4.16 22.03 3.32
CA ILE A 107 5.43 22.18 2.59
C ILE A 107 6.66 21.69 3.36
N HIS A 108 6.60 21.74 4.70
CA HIS A 108 7.67 21.32 5.61
C HIS A 108 7.88 19.79 5.69
N VAL A 109 6.91 18.99 5.25
CA VAL A 109 7.00 17.52 5.19
C VAL A 109 7.16 17.05 3.74
N LEU A 110 6.82 17.90 2.77
CA LEU A 110 6.73 17.53 1.36
C LEU A 110 8.03 16.90 0.82
N GLN A 111 9.18 17.48 1.16
CA GLN A 111 10.48 16.95 0.73
C GLN A 111 10.68 15.50 1.18
N ASP A 112 10.46 15.23 2.47
CA ASP A 112 10.64 13.90 3.06
C ASP A 112 9.58 12.92 2.51
N CYS A 113 8.34 13.39 2.34
CA CYS A 113 7.26 12.60 1.74
C CYS A 113 7.62 12.11 0.33
N LEU A 114 8.04 13.00 -0.57
CA LEU A 114 8.39 12.64 -1.94
C LEU A 114 9.65 11.77 -2.01
N MET A 115 10.65 12.07 -1.17
CA MET A 115 11.88 11.28 -1.10
C MET A 115 11.64 9.87 -0.56
N ASN A 116 10.76 9.70 0.42
CA ASN A 116 10.42 8.39 0.97
C ASN A 116 9.66 7.56 -0.06
N LEU A 117 8.67 8.13 -0.76
CA LEU A 117 7.98 7.44 -1.86
C LEU A 117 8.97 6.96 -2.93
N PHE A 118 9.93 7.81 -3.29
CA PHE A 118 10.93 7.46 -4.30
C PHE A 118 11.84 6.31 -3.82
N LYS A 119 12.32 6.39 -2.58
CA LYS A 119 13.12 5.33 -1.94
C LYS A 119 12.36 4.01 -1.87
N ASP A 120 11.11 4.04 -1.45
CA ASP A 120 10.27 2.85 -1.28
C ASP A 120 10.05 2.13 -2.62
N LEU A 121 9.92 2.87 -3.72
CA LEU A 121 9.85 2.28 -5.06
C LEU A 121 11.20 1.73 -5.52
N VAL A 122 12.29 2.50 -5.36
CA VAL A 122 13.65 2.07 -5.77
C VAL A 122 14.05 0.76 -5.07
N CYS A 123 13.79 0.63 -3.77
CA CYS A 123 14.11 -0.55 -2.98
C CYS A 123 13.38 -1.83 -3.44
N ARG A 124 12.31 -1.72 -4.25
CA ARG A 124 11.56 -2.89 -4.73
C ARG A 124 12.12 -3.55 -5.98
N PHE A 125 12.99 -2.86 -6.73
CA PHE A 125 13.53 -3.40 -7.98
C PHE A 125 15.03 -3.17 -8.21
N ILE A 126 15.69 -2.31 -7.44
CA ILE A 126 17.13 -2.07 -7.54
C ILE A 126 17.88 -2.91 -6.52
N LYS A 127 19.03 -3.46 -6.95
CA LYS A 127 19.94 -4.23 -6.10
C LYS A 127 20.34 -3.42 -4.86
N PRO A 128 20.20 -3.95 -3.63
CA PRO A 128 20.59 -3.24 -2.40
C PRO A 128 22.04 -2.77 -2.41
N ALA A 129 22.94 -3.55 -3.02
CA ALA A 129 24.35 -3.20 -3.16
C ALA A 129 24.58 -1.92 -3.98
N VAL A 130 23.71 -1.60 -4.94
CA VAL A 130 23.78 -0.36 -5.73
C VAL A 130 23.28 0.82 -4.90
N ILE A 131 22.19 0.63 -4.16
CA ILE A 131 21.61 1.65 -3.28
C ILE A 131 22.62 2.10 -2.22
N VAL A 132 23.27 1.14 -1.54
CA VAL A 132 24.26 1.42 -0.47
C VAL A 132 25.51 2.14 -1.00
N ARG A 133 25.95 1.80 -2.22
CA ARG A 133 27.13 2.43 -2.85
C ARG A 133 26.85 3.84 -3.38
N THR A 134 25.60 4.18 -3.62
CA THR A 134 25.22 5.45 -4.25
C THR A 134 25.08 6.55 -3.19
N HIS A 135 25.82 7.65 -3.36
CA HIS A 135 25.71 8.81 -2.47
C HIS A 135 24.38 9.57 -2.65
N ASP A 136 23.88 9.66 -3.89
CA ASP A 136 22.64 10.36 -4.22
C ASP A 136 21.66 9.44 -4.95
N ILE A 137 20.67 8.94 -4.21
CA ILE A 137 19.67 8.02 -4.73
C ILE A 137 18.83 8.63 -5.86
N THR A 138 18.65 9.96 -5.87
CA THR A 138 17.81 10.63 -6.87
C THR A 138 18.46 10.68 -8.25
N ALA A 139 19.78 10.47 -8.33
CA ALA A 139 20.53 10.42 -9.58
C ALA A 139 20.85 8.98 -10.02
N LEU A 140 20.16 7.99 -9.46
CA LEU A 140 20.38 6.59 -9.78
C LEU A 140 20.00 6.27 -11.24
N ASP A 141 20.85 5.48 -11.90
CA ASP A 141 20.59 4.94 -13.23
C ASP A 141 19.90 3.57 -13.16
N PHE A 142 18.87 3.37 -13.97
CA PHE A 142 18.00 2.19 -13.97
C PHE A 142 18.35 1.20 -15.09
N ASN A 143 19.64 0.98 -15.33
CA ASN A 143 20.13 -0.04 -16.26
C ASN A 143 19.88 -1.45 -15.74
N GLU A 144 19.76 -2.43 -16.64
CA GLU A 144 19.54 -3.85 -16.30
C GLU A 144 20.59 -4.42 -15.33
N GLU A 145 21.82 -3.91 -15.35
CA GLU A 145 22.89 -4.31 -14.42
C GLU A 145 22.58 -3.96 -12.96
N ASN A 146 21.89 -2.84 -12.74
CA ASN A 146 21.54 -2.33 -11.41
C ASN A 146 20.23 -2.93 -10.88
N ILE A 147 19.39 -3.43 -11.78
CA ILE A 147 18.10 -4.03 -11.46
C ILE A 147 18.29 -5.44 -10.91
N MET A 148 17.44 -5.80 -9.94
CA MET A 148 17.40 -7.14 -9.35
C MET A 148 17.02 -8.21 -10.37
N GLU A 149 17.40 -9.46 -10.06
CA GLU A 149 16.96 -10.62 -10.82
C GLU A 149 15.47 -10.88 -10.59
N LYS A 150 14.85 -11.72 -11.43
CA LYS A 150 13.39 -11.89 -11.47
C LYS A 150 12.85 -12.33 -10.11
N GLU A 151 13.58 -13.21 -9.44
CA GLU A 151 13.25 -13.86 -8.18
C GLU A 151 13.38 -12.90 -6.97
N ASP A 152 14.20 -11.85 -7.10
CA ASP A 152 14.47 -10.88 -6.05
C ASP A 152 13.57 -9.63 -6.14
N LEU A 153 12.77 -9.50 -7.20
CA LEU A 153 11.83 -8.39 -7.35
C LEU A 153 10.72 -8.46 -6.30
N ASN A 154 10.50 -7.34 -5.59
CA ASN A 154 9.45 -7.27 -4.58
C ASN A 154 8.06 -7.01 -5.23
N ILE A 155 7.39 -8.09 -5.61
CA ILE A 155 6.06 -8.10 -6.23
C ILE A 155 4.91 -8.41 -5.25
N GLY A 156 5.23 -8.76 -4.00
CA GLY A 156 4.27 -9.24 -3.00
C GLY A 156 4.07 -10.76 -3.03
N THR A 157 3.80 -11.35 -1.86
CA THR A 157 3.75 -12.81 -1.66
C THR A 157 2.63 -13.48 -2.47
N GLU A 158 1.41 -12.95 -2.41
CA GLU A 158 0.26 -13.50 -3.15
C GLU A 158 0.47 -13.45 -4.67
N CYS A 159 1.16 -12.41 -5.14
CA CYS A 159 1.51 -12.28 -6.55
C CYS A 159 2.56 -13.33 -6.95
N ALA A 160 3.60 -13.53 -6.13
CA ALA A 160 4.64 -14.51 -6.39
C ALA A 160 4.08 -15.94 -6.55
N GLU A 161 3.19 -16.36 -5.64
CA GLU A 161 2.51 -17.66 -5.72
C GLU A 161 1.72 -17.83 -7.03
N THR A 162 1.04 -16.78 -7.48
CA THR A 162 0.27 -16.80 -8.73
C THR A 162 1.18 -16.86 -9.96
N VAL A 163 2.31 -16.16 -9.92
CA VAL A 163 3.31 -16.09 -11.01
C VAL A 163 4.06 -17.41 -11.16
N GLU A 164 4.27 -18.15 -10.07
CA GLU A 164 4.82 -19.51 -10.11
C GLU A 164 3.91 -20.48 -10.88
N ALA A 165 2.60 -20.28 -10.83
CA ALA A 165 1.64 -21.10 -11.56
C ALA A 165 1.51 -20.75 -13.06
N LEU A 166 2.21 -19.72 -13.54
CA LEU A 166 2.23 -19.32 -14.95
C LEU A 166 3.22 -20.14 -15.78
N SER A 167 2.99 -20.20 -17.09
CA SER A 167 3.98 -20.73 -18.03
C SER A 167 5.25 -19.88 -18.04
N ILE A 168 6.38 -20.48 -18.43
CA ILE A 168 7.69 -19.80 -18.49
C ILE A 168 7.58 -18.49 -19.29
N ARG A 169 6.99 -18.54 -20.49
CA ARG A 169 6.82 -17.37 -21.35
C ARG A 169 5.99 -16.25 -20.68
N GLN A 170 4.89 -16.60 -20.03
CA GLN A 170 4.03 -15.62 -19.34
C GLN A 170 4.74 -15.00 -18.15
N ARG A 171 5.50 -15.80 -17.40
CA ARG A 171 6.31 -15.34 -16.28
C ARG A 171 7.37 -14.34 -16.73
N GLU A 172 8.04 -14.60 -17.85
CA GLU A 172 9.03 -13.66 -18.41
C GLU A 172 8.40 -12.35 -18.85
N MET A 173 7.25 -12.42 -19.52
CA MET A 173 6.49 -11.23 -19.91
C MET A 173 6.05 -10.42 -18.69
N PHE A 174 5.57 -11.09 -17.64
CA PHE A 174 5.18 -10.47 -16.38
C PHE A 174 6.34 -9.72 -15.73
N TYR A 175 7.49 -10.38 -15.51
CA TYR A 175 8.65 -9.72 -14.89
C TYR A 175 9.20 -8.57 -15.74
N SER A 176 9.19 -8.70 -17.07
CA SER A 176 9.57 -7.59 -17.97
C SER A 176 8.62 -6.38 -17.80
N ALA A 177 7.32 -6.63 -17.68
CA ALA A 177 6.33 -5.59 -17.44
C ALA A 177 6.48 -4.94 -16.07
N VAL A 178 6.75 -5.72 -15.02
CA VAL A 178 7.02 -5.21 -13.65
C VAL A 178 8.28 -4.35 -13.61
N LYS A 179 9.39 -4.81 -14.21
CA LYS A 179 10.61 -3.98 -14.32
C LYS A 179 10.31 -2.66 -15.01
N ARG A 180 9.62 -2.71 -16.16
CA ARG A 180 9.25 -1.51 -16.92
C ARG A 180 8.34 -0.58 -16.13
N TYR A 181 7.42 -1.11 -15.33
CA TYR A 181 6.56 -0.32 -14.45
C TYR A 181 7.41 0.50 -13.47
N PHE A 182 8.32 -0.15 -12.73
CA PHE A 182 9.16 0.54 -11.75
C PHE A 182 10.13 1.53 -12.39
N ILE A 183 10.80 1.14 -13.49
CA ILE A 183 11.68 2.04 -14.24
C ILE A 183 10.91 3.29 -14.68
N ASN A 184 9.73 3.13 -15.27
CA ASN A 184 8.93 4.25 -15.75
C ASN A 184 8.45 5.14 -14.59
N ALA A 185 8.01 4.55 -13.48
CA ALA A 185 7.56 5.28 -12.30
C ALA A 185 8.71 6.12 -11.71
N CYS A 186 9.86 5.51 -11.44
CA CYS A 186 11.00 6.20 -10.86
C CYS A 186 11.62 7.23 -11.83
N THR A 187 11.70 6.93 -13.13
CA THR A 187 12.16 7.89 -14.15
C THR A 187 11.23 9.11 -14.22
N TYR A 188 9.92 8.87 -14.14
CA TYR A 188 8.95 9.96 -14.09
C TYR A 188 9.15 10.83 -12.84
N MET A 189 9.33 10.22 -11.67
CA MET A 189 9.59 10.94 -10.42
C MET A 189 10.88 11.75 -10.50
N GLN A 190 11.99 11.19 -10.98
CA GLN A 190 13.25 11.94 -11.17
C GLN A 190 13.06 13.18 -12.05
N LYS A 191 12.22 13.09 -13.09
CA LYS A 191 11.98 14.17 -14.03
C LYS A 191 10.99 15.23 -13.54
N LYS A 192 9.99 14.82 -12.75
CA LYS A 192 8.81 15.65 -12.43
C LYS A 192 8.72 16.06 -10.97
N PHE A 193 9.30 15.30 -10.06
CA PHE A 193 9.21 15.60 -8.65
C PHE A 193 10.34 16.57 -8.26
N PRO A 194 10.07 17.54 -7.38
CA PRO A 194 11.08 18.48 -6.88
C PRO A 194 12.02 17.82 -5.84
N LEU A 195 12.59 16.66 -6.16
CA LEU A 195 13.38 15.84 -5.22
C LEU A 195 14.65 16.53 -4.70
N LYS A 196 15.15 17.55 -5.42
CA LYS A 196 16.33 18.35 -5.05
C LYS A 196 16.00 19.83 -4.87
N ASP A 197 14.73 20.17 -4.66
CA ASP A 197 14.35 21.57 -4.54
C ASP A 197 14.88 22.17 -3.23
N GLU A 198 15.61 23.28 -3.37
CA GLU A 198 16.28 23.97 -2.26
C GLU A 198 15.26 24.57 -1.28
N VAL A 199 14.12 25.09 -1.79
CA VAL A 199 13.06 25.64 -0.94
C VAL A 199 12.43 24.55 -0.10
N LEU A 200 12.10 23.42 -0.71
CA LEU A 200 11.52 22.28 0.00
C LEU A 200 12.51 21.68 1.01
N THR A 201 13.79 21.64 0.67
CA THR A 201 14.86 21.18 1.57
C THR A 201 14.93 22.06 2.81
N HIS A 202 15.00 23.39 2.65
CA HIS A 202 15.03 24.31 3.79
C HIS A 202 13.69 24.38 4.54
N ALA A 203 12.55 24.17 3.85
CA ALA A 203 11.22 24.19 4.47
C ALA A 203 11.06 23.16 5.60
N ARG A 204 11.89 22.11 5.60
CA ARG A 204 11.99 21.13 6.70
C ARG A 204 12.22 21.78 8.06
N VAL A 205 12.76 23.00 8.12
CA VAL A 205 12.95 23.76 9.37
C VAL A 205 11.66 24.01 10.15
N ALA A 206 10.51 24.06 9.46
CA ALA A 206 9.21 24.21 10.11
C ALA A 206 8.65 22.88 10.65
N ASN A 207 9.31 21.75 10.40
CA ASN A 207 8.95 20.45 10.96
C ASN A 207 9.54 20.27 12.36
N ILE A 208 8.69 20.33 13.38
CA ILE A 208 9.08 20.23 14.80
C ILE A 208 9.78 18.90 15.12
N SER A 209 9.42 17.83 14.41
CA SER A 209 10.04 16.51 14.59
C SER A 209 11.51 16.51 14.20
N LEU A 210 11.92 17.40 13.29
CA LEU A 210 13.28 17.48 12.76
C LEU A 210 14.14 18.56 13.42
N ARG A 211 13.68 19.17 14.53
CA ARG A 211 14.34 20.31 15.21
C ARG A 211 15.81 20.08 15.60
N ILE A 212 16.26 18.83 15.65
CA ILE A 212 17.64 18.45 15.97
C ILE A 212 18.51 18.37 14.71
N GLU A 213 17.91 18.03 13.56
CA GLU A 213 18.59 17.89 12.27
C GLU A 213 18.69 19.22 11.51
N VAL A 214 17.66 20.06 11.63
CA VAL A 214 17.59 21.35 10.94
C VAL A 214 18.40 22.41 11.66
N THR A 215 18.94 23.35 10.89
CA THR A 215 19.89 24.35 11.38
C THR A 215 19.32 25.75 11.26
N PHE A 216 19.93 26.70 11.96
CA PHE A 216 19.56 28.11 11.81
C PHE A 216 19.88 28.67 10.40
N ALA A 217 20.72 27.98 9.61
CA ALA A 217 20.97 28.35 8.21
C ALA A 217 19.69 28.20 7.36
N ASP A 218 18.84 27.21 7.65
CA ASP A 218 17.57 26.99 6.96
C ASP A 218 16.60 28.16 7.19
N ILE A 219 16.59 28.74 8.40
CA ILE A 219 15.82 29.96 8.69
C ILE A 219 16.40 31.15 7.93
N ARG A 220 17.73 31.31 7.95
CA ARG A 220 18.40 32.40 7.23
C ARG A 220 18.14 32.36 5.73
N PHE A 221 18.00 31.18 5.14
CA PHE A 221 17.59 31.02 3.74
C PHE A 221 16.26 31.74 3.46
N PHE A 222 15.24 31.49 4.27
CA PHE A 222 13.93 32.16 4.10
C PHE A 222 13.96 33.64 4.43
N LEU A 223 14.73 34.08 5.42
CA LEU A 223 14.86 35.51 5.72
C LEU A 223 15.50 36.29 4.56
N LYS A 224 16.45 35.67 3.84
CA LYS A 224 17.06 36.24 2.64
C LYS A 224 16.11 36.19 1.43
N LYS A 225 15.46 35.05 1.21
CA LYS A 225 14.61 34.81 0.04
C LYS A 225 13.26 35.56 0.12
N CYS A 226 12.72 35.71 1.32
CA CYS A 226 11.45 36.35 1.60
C CYS A 226 11.66 37.57 2.50
N SER A 227 12.11 38.69 1.92
CA SER A 227 12.31 39.96 2.64
C SER A 227 11.06 40.46 3.38
N MET A 228 9.86 40.02 2.96
CA MET A 228 8.60 40.31 3.65
C MET A 228 8.51 39.72 5.06
N LEU A 229 9.25 38.65 5.37
CA LEU A 229 9.31 38.10 6.74
C LEU A 229 10.01 39.07 7.71
N LEU A 230 10.89 39.93 7.19
CA LEU A 230 11.57 40.97 7.96
C LEU A 230 10.72 42.25 8.13
N LEU A 231 9.62 42.37 7.38
CA LEU A 231 8.78 43.57 7.35
C LEU A 231 7.72 43.64 8.45
N LYS A 232 7.68 42.68 9.40
CA LYS A 232 6.87 42.85 10.63
C LYS A 232 7.58 43.77 11.64
N LYS A 233 7.57 45.07 11.35
CA LYS A 233 7.59 46.08 12.42
C LYS A 233 6.18 46.21 13.00
N ARG A 234 6.08 46.12 14.33
CA ARG A 234 4.95 46.45 15.22
C ARG A 234 3.74 45.51 15.21
N TRP A 235 3.59 44.79 16.33
CA TRP A 235 2.39 44.87 17.17
C TRP A 235 2.85 45.35 18.54
#